data_AF-A0A6B3GR98-F1
#
_entry.id   AF-A0A6B3GR98-F1
#
_cell.length_a   1.000
_cell.length_b   1.000
_cell.length_c   1.000
_cell.angle_alpha   90.00
_cell.angle_beta   90.00
_cell.angle_gamma   90.00
#
_symmetry.space_group_name_H-M   'P 1'
#
loop_
_entity.id
_entity.type
_entity.pdbx_description
1 polymer ?
#
loop_
_entity_poly.entity_id
_entity_poly.type
_entity_poly.pdbx_seq_one_letter_code
_entity_poly.pdbx_strand_id
1 'polypeptide(L)' 'MTLRPHRIAIAPSGFKESLSAARVAEAIATGVRRVVPDAELDLIPLVDGGEGTA' A
#
# COMPACT_ATOMS: atom_id res chain seq x y z
N MET A 1 -4.24 23.95 17.70
CA MET A 1 -4.35 23.50 16.30
C MET A 1 -4.08 22.01 16.28
N THR A 2 -5.10 21.18 16.09
CA THR A 2 -4.91 19.72 16.05
C THR A 2 -4.40 19.39 14.65
N LEU A 3 -3.12 19.04 14.52
CA LEU A 3 -2.63 18.45 13.27
C LEU A 3 -3.42 17.16 13.05
N ARG A 4 -4.12 17.06 11.92
CA ARG A 4 -4.63 15.77 11.48
C ARG A 4 -3.44 14.98 10.93
N PRO A 5 -3.25 13.72 11.34
CA PRO A 5 -2.22 12.89 10.75
C PRO A 5 -2.45 12.77 9.24
N HIS A 6 -1.35 12.66 8.48
CA HIS A 6 -1.43 12.47 7.03
C HIS A 6 -2.12 11.13 6.75
N ARG A 7 -3.30 11.16 6.12
CA ARG A 7 -3.98 9.94 5.68
C ARG A 7 -3.65 9.65 4.22
N ILE A 8 -3.09 8.47 3.94
CA ILE A 8 -2.55 8.10 2.64
C ILE A 8 -3.14 6.75 2.20
N ALA A 9 -3.77 6.73 1.03
CA ALA A 9 -4.19 5.50 0.39
C ALA A 9 -3.04 4.89 -0.42
N ILE A 10 -2.75 3.61 -0.18
CA ILE A 10 -1.73 2.82 -0.89
C ILE A 10 -2.47 1.77 -1.71
N ALA A 11 -2.69 2.06 -2.99
CA ALA A 11 -3.45 1.22 -3.91
C ALA A 11 -2.62 0.67 -5.09
N PRO A 12 -1.58 -0.15 -4.85
CA PRO A 12 -0.75 -0.69 -5.90
C PRO A 12 -1.39 -1.93 -6.55
N SER A 13 -1.00 -2.21 -7.79
CA SER A 13 -1.10 -3.54 -8.39
C SER A 13 0.16 -4.37 -8.06
N GLY A 14 0.11 -5.66 -8.33
CA GLY A 14 1.26 -6.56 -8.17
C GLY A 14 2.34 -6.32 -9.24
N PHE A 15 3.55 -6.77 -8.94
CA PHE A 15 4.60 -6.91 -9.95
C PHE A 15 4.52 -8.31 -10.54
N LYS A 16 4.22 -8.42 -11.83
CA LYS A 16 4.06 -9.69 -12.55
C LYS A 16 5.29 -10.58 -12.33
N GLU A 17 5.07 -11.87 -12.03
CA GLU A 17 6.10 -12.86 -11.69
C GLU A 17 7.03 -12.47 -10.51
N SER A 18 6.63 -11.53 -9.65
CA SER A 18 7.50 -11.04 -8.57
C SER A 18 6.75 -10.89 -7.24
N LEU A 19 6.05 -9.78 -7.04
CA LEU A 19 5.40 -9.44 -5.78
C LEU A 19 3.89 -9.33 -5.98
N SER A 20 3.11 -9.94 -5.09
CA SER A 20 1.67 -9.71 -5.05
C SER A 20 1.36 -8.25 -4.69
N ALA A 21 0.19 -7.75 -5.11
CA ALA A 21 -0.25 -6.38 -4.78
C ALA A 21 -0.20 -6.10 -3.28
N ALA A 22 -0.53 -7.10 -2.43
CA ALA A 22 -0.42 -7.00 -0.97
C ALA A 22 1.03 -6.76 -0.51
N ARG A 23 2.00 -7.50 -1.05
CA ARG A 23 3.43 -7.33 -0.72
C ARG A 23 3.98 -5.99 -1.19
N VAL A 24 3.54 -5.52 -2.36
CA VAL A 24 3.88 -4.17 -2.84
C VAL A 24 3.32 -3.12 -1.89
N ALA A 25 2.06 -3.27 -1.45
CA ALA A 25 1.41 -2.34 -0.54
C ALA A 25 2.14 -2.27 0.83
N GLU A 26 2.53 -3.42 1.39
CA GLU A 26 3.33 -3.51 2.62
C GLU A 26 4.70 -2.83 2.50
N ALA A 27 5.39 -3.03 1.38
CA ALA A 27 6.68 -2.42 1.11
C ALA A 27 6.57 -0.89 1.01
N ILE A 28 5.56 -0.39 0.30
CA ILE A 28 5.27 1.06 0.21
C ILE A 28 4.97 1.62 1.61
N ALA A 29 4.10 0.97 2.39
CA ALA A 29 3.76 1.42 3.74
C ALA A 29 4.97 1.47 4.67
N THR A 30 5.88 0.51 4.54
CA THR A 30 7.17 0.52 5.27
C THR A 30 8.00 1.73 4.88
N GLY A 31 8.09 2.06 3.59
CA GLY A 31 8.78 3.25 3.11
C GLY A 31 8.15 4.54 3.62
N VAL A 32 6.82 4.66 3.56
CA VAL A 32 6.09 5.83 4.05
C VAL A 32 6.33 6.05 5.54
N ARG A 33 6.23 5.01 6.37
CA ARG A 33 6.46 5.12 7.83
C ARG A 33 7.89 5.53 8.21
N ARG A 34 8.88 5.32 7.33
CA ARG A 34 10.25 5.83 7.58
C ARG A 34 10.36 7.35 7.48
N VAL A 35 9.47 7.99 6.72
CA VAL A 35 9.49 9.44 6.44
C VAL A 35 8.38 10.17 7.18
N VAL A 36 7.20 9.56 7.29
CA VAL A 36 6.01 10.09 7.97
C VAL A 36 5.52 9.03 8.98
N PRO A 37 6.13 8.95 10.17
CA PRO A 37 5.87 7.86 11.12
C PRO A 37 4.43 7.83 11.66
N ASP A 38 3.75 8.97 11.66
CA ASP A 38 2.39 9.19 12.16
C ASP A 38 1.32 9.09 11.07
N ALA A 39 1.69 8.72 9.83
CA ALA A 39 0.73 8.60 8.74
C ALA A 39 -0.29 7.48 9.01
N GLU A 40 -1.56 7.78 8.79
CA GLU A 40 -2.64 6.80 8.70
C GLU A 40 -2.63 6.20 7.29
N LEU A 41 -2.43 4.89 7.18
CA LEU A 41 -2.24 4.22 5.89
C LEU A 41 -3.39 3.25 5.60
N ASP A 42 -4.11 3.51 4.52
CA ASP A 42 -5.11 2.58 3.99
C ASP A 42 -4.45 1.72 2.89
N LEU A 43 -4.25 0.44 3.16
CA LEU A 43 -3.69 -0.53 2.21
C LEU A 43 -4.83 -1.12 1.36
N ILE A 44 -4.83 -0.81 0.07
CA ILE A 44 -5.89 -1.19 -0.88
C ILE A 44 -5.25 -1.93 -2.07
N PRO A 45 -4.68 -3.14 -1.86
CA PRO A 45 -4.04 -3.88 -2.95
C PRO A 45 -5.05 -4.15 -4.06
N LEU A 46 -4.73 -3.71 -5.28
CA LEU A 46 -5.58 -3.86 -6.44
C LEU A 46 -5.35 -5.22 -7.10
N VAL A 47 -6.43 -5.84 -7.55
CA VAL A 47 -6.41 -7.13 -8.22
C VAL A 47 -7.07 -6.94 -9.59
N ASP A 48 -6.27 -6.99 -10.66
CA ASP A 48 -6.71 -6.69 -12.03
C ASP A 48 -7.44 -7.87 -12.72
N GLY A 49 -7.85 -8.91 -11.98
CA GLY A 49 -8.58 -10.06 -12.54
C GLY A 49 -7.74 -11.04 -13.38
N GLY A 50 -6.42 -10.87 -13.43
CA GLY A 50 -5.47 -11.83 -14.05
C GLY A 50 -5.13 -13.02 -13.16
N GLU A 51 -4.52 -14.07 -13.72
CA GLU A 51 -4.25 -15.38 -13.11
C GLU A 51 -3.87 -15.31 -11.61
N GLY A 52 -4.78 -15.79 -10.75
CA GLY A 52 -4.63 -15.76 -9.30
C GLY A 52 -5.84 -15.23 -8.52
N THR A 53 -6.94 -14.87 -9.18
CA THR A 53 -8.19 -14.40 -8.54
C THR A 53 -9.19 -15.51 -8.21
N ALA A 54 -8.74 -16.75 -7.96
CA ALA A 54 -9.57 -17.87 -7.55
C ALA A 54 -9.20 -18.35 -6.14
#